data_AF-A0A3R6IDK6-F1
#
_entry.id   AF-A0A3R6IDK6-F1
#
_cell.length_a   1.000
_cell.length_b   1.000
_cell.length_c   1.000
_cell.angle_alpha   90.00
_cell.angle_beta   90.00
_cell.angle_gamma   90.00
#
_symmetry.space_group_name_H-M   'P 1'
#
loop_
_entity.id
_entity.type
_entity.pdbx_description
1 polymer ?
#
loop_
_entity_poly.entity_id
_entity_poly.type
_entity_poly.pdbx_seq_one_letter_code
_entity_poly.pdbx_strand_id
1 'polypeptide(L)'
;MNTTAVTLKAMQKIPEEEFGNIARMQYGISKGIEEKKAYVVSHASEEIGEDVSAGVFEHTYRAMHDYGMDVQDSERWAWLNTLFGYDIGAERALDVIKWYNDNGMDVLGLTADDRESVRNVAELELGFHFNFAAFAKETPDAISYRWPEHI
;
A
#
# COMPACT_ATOMS: atom_id res chain seq x y z
N MET A 1 10.74 7.04 -14.44
CA MET A 1 10.31 7.98 -13.37
C MET A 1 9.66 7.14 -12.29
N ASN A 2 9.89 7.41 -11.00
CA ASN A 2 9.22 6.66 -9.94
C ASN A 2 7.75 7.12 -9.85
N THR A 3 6.81 6.24 -10.19
CA THR A 3 5.35 6.46 -10.16
C THR A 3 4.87 6.98 -8.80
N THR A 4 5.51 6.53 -7.73
CA THR A 4 5.21 6.96 -6.36
C THR A 4 5.60 8.42 -6.12
N ALA A 5 6.73 8.87 -6.69
CA ALA A 5 7.18 10.27 -6.59
C ALA A 5 6.29 11.24 -7.38
N VAL A 6 5.73 10.79 -8.51
CA VAL A 6 4.79 11.61 -9.31
C VAL A 6 3.43 11.69 -8.64
N THR A 7 2.94 10.58 -8.09
CA THR A 7 1.68 10.54 -7.32
C THR A 7 1.73 11.49 -6.11
N LEU A 8 2.84 11.51 -5.36
CA LEU A 8 3.06 12.44 -4.25
C LEU A 8 2.97 13.91 -4.69
N LYS A 9 3.57 14.25 -5.83
CA LYS A 9 3.60 15.62 -6.35
C LYS A 9 2.22 16.10 -6.83
N ALA A 10 1.40 15.19 -7.36
CA ALA A 10 0.01 15.45 -7.70
C ALA A 10 -0.83 15.69 -6.43
N MET A 11 -0.63 14.91 -5.37
CA MET A 11 -1.34 15.06 -4.10
C MET A 11 -1.02 16.39 -3.39
N GLN A 12 0.22 16.87 -3.48
CA GLN A 12 0.65 18.13 -2.84
C GLN A 12 0.11 19.42 -3.49
N LYS A 13 -0.43 19.34 -4.71
CA LYS A 13 -0.94 20.52 -5.46
C LYS A 13 -2.44 20.79 -5.28
N ILE A 14 -3.15 19.96 -4.53
CA ILE A 14 -4.61 20.07 -4.36
C ILE A 14 -4.92 21.09 -3.23
N PRO A 15 -5.65 22.20 -3.50
CA PRO A 15 -5.99 23.17 -2.46
C PRO A 15 -6.97 22.60 -1.42
N GLU A 16 -6.70 22.82 -0.13
CA GLU A 16 -7.51 22.29 1.00
C GLU A 16 -8.99 22.74 0.99
N GLU A 17 -9.32 23.90 0.43
CA GLU A 17 -10.67 24.49 0.47
C GLU A 17 -11.63 24.00 -0.65
N GLU A 18 -11.13 23.54 -1.79
CA GLU A 18 -11.98 23.02 -2.89
C GLU A 18 -12.52 21.61 -2.61
N PHE A 19 -12.06 20.97 -1.54
CA PHE A 19 -12.54 19.67 -1.08
C PHE A 19 -14.03 19.62 -0.74
N GLY A 20 -14.64 20.79 -0.46
CA GLY A 20 -15.91 20.84 0.25
C GLY A 20 -17.15 21.15 -0.58
N ASN A 21 -17.16 22.28 -1.29
CA ASN A 21 -18.43 23.01 -1.47
C ASN A 21 -19.15 22.79 -2.80
N ILE A 22 -18.46 22.53 -3.91
CA ILE A 22 -19.11 22.47 -5.24
C ILE A 22 -19.82 21.12 -5.46
N ALA A 23 -19.24 20.02 -4.97
CA ALA A 23 -19.84 18.68 -5.08
C ALA A 23 -21.02 18.44 -4.12
N ARG A 24 -21.05 19.13 -2.95
CA ARG A 24 -22.12 19.00 -1.93
C ARG A 24 -23.47 19.53 -2.41
N MET A 25 -23.49 20.59 -3.22
CA MET A 25 -24.72 21.30 -3.58
C MET A 25 -25.52 20.64 -4.72
N GLN A 26 -24.90 19.82 -5.57
CA GLN A 26 -25.50 19.49 -6.87
C GLN A 26 -26.04 18.05 -6.98
N TYR A 27 -25.62 17.10 -6.12
CA TYR A 27 -25.94 15.68 -6.34
C TYR A 27 -26.35 14.83 -5.13
N GLY A 28 -26.35 15.34 -3.89
CA GLY A 28 -26.98 14.64 -2.74
C GLY A 28 -26.50 13.20 -2.45
N ILE A 29 -25.27 12.83 -2.83
CA ILE A 29 -24.65 11.50 -2.67
C ILE A 29 -23.28 11.70 -2.00
N SER A 30 -22.90 10.87 -1.01
CA SER A 30 -21.63 10.98 -0.27
C SER A 30 -20.43 10.52 -1.13
N LYS A 31 -20.02 11.40 -2.06
CA LYS A 31 -19.12 11.19 -3.21
C LYS A 31 -17.59 11.26 -2.94
N GLY A 32 -17.16 11.35 -1.68
CA GLY A 32 -15.82 11.82 -1.34
C GLY A 32 -14.63 10.92 -1.65
N ILE A 33 -14.78 9.63 -2.00
CA ILE A 33 -13.63 8.71 -2.18
C ILE A 33 -13.45 8.32 -3.65
N GLU A 34 -14.53 8.00 -4.37
CA GLU A 34 -14.44 7.60 -5.78
C GLU A 34 -14.00 8.74 -6.70
N GLU A 35 -14.47 9.96 -6.47
CA GLU A 35 -14.09 11.13 -7.28
C GLU A 35 -12.64 11.59 -6.98
N LYS A 36 -12.17 11.42 -5.74
CA LYS A 36 -10.75 11.60 -5.37
C LYS A 36 -9.86 10.59 -6.08
N LYS A 37 -10.26 9.32 -6.08
CA LYS A 37 -9.54 8.24 -6.78
C LYS A 37 -9.44 8.55 -8.27
N ALA A 38 -10.53 8.96 -8.90
CA ALA A 38 -10.54 9.31 -10.32
C ALA A 38 -9.64 10.52 -10.64
N TYR A 39 -9.67 11.58 -9.83
CA TYR A 39 -8.87 12.79 -10.06
C TYR A 39 -7.37 12.53 -9.94
N VAL A 40 -6.93 11.84 -8.87
CA VAL A 40 -5.50 11.60 -8.68
C VAL A 40 -4.97 10.55 -9.67
N VAL A 41 -5.75 9.52 -10.01
CA VAL A 41 -5.40 8.59 -11.09
C VAL A 41 -5.28 9.33 -12.42
N SER A 42 -6.23 10.21 -12.76
CA SER A 42 -6.18 11.01 -13.99
C SER A 42 -4.93 11.89 -14.05
N HIS A 43 -4.60 12.60 -12.96
CA HIS A 43 -3.52 13.58 -12.95
C HIS A 43 -2.14 12.91 -12.90
N ALA A 44 -2.00 11.80 -12.16
CA ALA A 44 -0.78 11.00 -12.16
C ALA A 44 -0.57 10.32 -13.52
N SER A 45 -1.62 9.73 -14.13
CA SER A 45 -1.52 9.12 -15.46
C SER A 45 -1.17 10.13 -16.57
N GLU A 46 -1.69 11.37 -16.49
CA GLU A 46 -1.32 12.45 -17.41
C GLU A 46 0.15 12.92 -17.26
N GLU A 47 0.68 13.03 -16.03
CA GLU A 47 2.08 13.44 -15.81
C GLU A 47 3.10 12.34 -16.17
N ILE A 48 2.71 11.06 -16.12
CA ILE A 48 3.61 9.91 -16.34
C ILE A 48 3.48 9.35 -17.76
N GLY A 49 2.39 9.63 -18.47
CA GLY A 49 2.13 9.14 -19.82
C GLY A 49 1.75 7.66 -19.90
N GLU A 50 1.48 7.03 -18.75
CA GLU A 50 1.08 5.62 -18.62
C GLU A 50 -0.08 5.51 -17.63
N ASP A 51 -0.95 4.51 -17.82
CA ASP A 51 -2.07 4.22 -16.91
C ASP A 51 -1.51 3.73 -15.56
N VAL A 52 -1.55 4.60 -14.54
CA VAL A 52 -1.15 4.25 -13.19
C VAL A 52 -2.20 3.29 -12.65
N SER A 53 -1.90 2.00 -12.80
CA SER A 53 -2.83 0.92 -12.50
C SER A 53 -3.56 1.20 -11.19
N ALA A 54 -4.90 1.30 -11.26
CA ALA A 54 -5.74 1.81 -10.17
C ALA A 54 -5.45 1.17 -8.80
N GLY A 55 -4.95 -0.07 -8.77
CA GLY A 55 -4.54 -0.77 -7.55
C GLY A 55 -3.34 -0.17 -6.82
N VAL A 56 -2.31 0.30 -7.54
CA VAL A 56 -1.14 0.95 -6.93
C VAL A 56 -1.55 2.25 -6.25
N PHE A 57 -2.35 3.06 -6.96
CA PHE A 57 -2.85 4.33 -6.44
C PHE A 57 -3.76 4.10 -5.23
N GLU A 58 -4.72 3.19 -5.33
CA GLU A 58 -5.63 2.88 -4.24
C GLU A 58 -4.88 2.38 -3.00
N HIS A 59 -3.93 1.47 -3.16
CA HIS A 59 -3.11 0.97 -2.07
C HIS A 59 -2.32 2.09 -1.40
N THR A 60 -1.63 2.91 -2.18
CA THR A 60 -0.82 4.03 -1.67
C THR A 60 -1.68 5.07 -0.97
N TYR A 61 -2.84 5.41 -1.54
CA TYR A 61 -3.79 6.33 -0.92
C TYR A 61 -4.30 5.79 0.42
N ARG A 62 -4.71 4.51 0.47
CA ARG A 62 -5.19 3.89 1.71
C ARG A 62 -4.09 3.82 2.77
N ALA A 63 -2.89 3.41 2.38
CA ALA A 63 -1.71 3.39 3.25
C ALA A 63 -1.49 4.75 3.93
N MET A 64 -1.46 5.83 3.13
CA MET A 64 -1.19 7.18 3.64
C MET A 64 -2.37 7.78 4.42
N HIS A 65 -3.59 7.69 3.88
CA HIS A 65 -4.74 8.40 4.42
C HIS A 65 -5.41 7.64 5.57
N ASP A 66 -5.54 6.32 5.45
CA ASP A 66 -6.31 5.52 6.41
C ASP A 66 -5.41 4.98 7.54
N TYR A 67 -4.13 4.73 7.24
CA TYR A 67 -3.18 4.09 8.17
C TYR A 67 -1.98 4.97 8.55
N GLY A 68 -1.90 6.20 8.03
CA GLY A 68 -0.83 7.15 8.36
C GLY A 68 0.57 6.71 7.93
N MET A 69 0.66 5.79 6.96
CA MET A 69 1.93 5.30 6.45
C MET A 69 2.61 6.33 5.56
N ASP A 70 3.94 6.33 5.54
CA ASP A 70 4.66 7.00 4.47
C ASP A 70 4.69 6.14 3.19
N VAL A 71 5.27 6.69 2.14
CA VAL A 71 5.37 6.01 0.85
C VAL A 71 6.23 4.75 0.91
N GLN A 72 7.30 4.74 1.71
CA GLN A 72 8.15 3.56 1.83
C GLN A 72 7.42 2.46 2.61
N ASP A 73 6.68 2.82 3.65
CA ASP A 73 5.86 1.89 4.41
C ASP A 73 4.74 1.28 3.55
N SER A 74 4.16 2.07 2.63
CA SER A 74 3.23 1.56 1.61
C SER A 74 3.88 0.52 0.68
N GLU A 75 5.09 0.78 0.18
CA GLU A 75 5.84 -0.17 -0.68
C GLU A 75 6.24 -1.44 0.09
N ARG A 76 6.66 -1.29 1.35
CA ARG A 76 6.98 -2.39 2.26
C ARG A 76 5.76 -3.27 2.55
N TRP A 77 4.61 -2.66 2.80
CA TRP A 77 3.35 -3.39 2.98
C TRP A 77 2.96 -4.13 1.70
N ALA A 78 3.08 -3.48 0.54
CA ALA A 78 2.81 -4.12 -0.74
C ALA A 78 3.73 -5.32 -1.01
N TRP A 79 5.01 -5.21 -0.64
CA TRP A 79 5.95 -6.32 -0.76
C TRP A 79 5.62 -7.49 0.16
N LEU A 80 5.27 -7.23 1.42
CA LEU A 80 4.80 -8.27 2.34
C LEU A 80 3.57 -8.98 1.77
N ASN A 81 2.56 -8.23 1.31
CA ASN A 81 1.38 -8.82 0.67
C ASN A 81 1.72 -9.62 -0.60
N THR A 82 2.76 -9.23 -1.32
CA THR A 82 3.26 -9.98 -2.48
C THR A 82 3.89 -11.31 -2.06
N LEU A 83 4.68 -11.34 -0.99
CA LEU A 83 5.24 -12.57 -0.43
C LEU A 83 4.16 -13.48 0.15
N PHE A 84 3.09 -12.93 0.73
CA PHE A 84 2.00 -13.73 1.28
C PHE A 84 0.93 -14.15 0.25
N GLY A 85 0.82 -13.42 -0.87
CA GLY A 85 -0.19 -13.67 -1.90
C GLY A 85 -1.62 -13.20 -1.52
N TYR A 86 -1.78 -12.47 -0.41
CA TYR A 86 -3.04 -11.89 0.06
C TYR A 86 -2.77 -10.63 0.90
N ASP A 87 -3.81 -9.85 1.19
CA ASP A 87 -3.69 -8.70 2.11
C ASP A 87 -3.57 -9.17 3.57
N ILE A 88 -2.38 -9.05 4.15
CA ILE A 88 -2.12 -9.46 5.54
C ILE A 88 -2.67 -8.45 6.58
N GLY A 89 -3.16 -7.30 6.10
CA GLY A 89 -3.67 -6.20 6.90
C GLY A 89 -2.60 -5.17 7.27
N ALA A 90 -2.96 -3.90 7.11
CA ALA A 90 -2.09 -2.75 7.31
C ALA A 90 -1.44 -2.67 8.72
N GLU A 91 -2.21 -2.88 9.78
CA GLU A 91 -1.70 -2.82 11.16
C GLU A 91 -0.60 -3.86 11.40
N ARG A 92 -0.84 -5.11 10.97
CA ARG A 92 0.13 -6.20 11.14
C ARG A 92 1.34 -5.99 10.24
N ALA A 93 1.14 -5.49 9.03
CA ALA A 93 2.25 -5.13 8.15
C ALA A 93 3.15 -4.06 8.78
N LEU A 94 2.56 -3.03 9.40
CA LEU A 94 3.32 -2.00 10.11
C LEU A 94 4.10 -2.55 11.31
N ASP A 95 3.53 -3.46 12.08
CA ASP A 95 4.24 -4.10 13.19
C ASP A 95 5.46 -4.89 12.70
N VAL A 96 5.33 -5.64 11.60
CA VAL A 96 6.47 -6.33 10.95
C VAL A 96 7.51 -5.32 10.45
N ILE A 97 7.08 -4.30 9.70
CA ILE A 97 7.97 -3.26 9.14
C ILE A 97 8.77 -2.59 10.24
N LYS A 98 8.10 -2.19 11.32
CA LYS A 98 8.72 -1.55 12.47
C LYS A 98 9.73 -2.47 13.14
N TRP A 99 9.37 -3.74 13.37
CA TRP A 99 10.31 -4.70 13.97
C TRP A 99 11.58 -4.87 13.12
N TYR A 100 11.44 -4.99 11.80
CA TYR A 100 12.60 -5.09 10.90
C TYR A 100 13.45 -3.82 10.93
N ASN A 101 12.83 -2.64 10.84
CA ASN A 101 13.52 -1.35 10.91
C ASN A 101 14.28 -1.17 12.24
N ASP A 102 13.65 -1.48 13.37
CA ASP A 102 14.24 -1.39 14.71
C ASP A 102 15.45 -2.34 14.88
N ASN A 103 15.50 -3.41 14.08
CA ASN A 103 16.61 -4.37 14.03
C ASN A 103 17.59 -4.13 12.86
N GLY A 104 17.51 -2.98 12.18
CA GLY A 104 18.43 -2.58 11.12
C GLY A 104 18.29 -3.38 9.82
N MET A 105 17.12 -3.99 9.59
CA MET A 105 16.79 -4.74 8.38
C MET A 105 15.65 -4.04 7.63
N ASP A 106 15.53 -4.29 6.32
CA ASP A 106 14.43 -3.78 5.50
C ASP A 106 13.60 -4.95 4.96
N VAL A 107 12.28 -4.90 5.12
CA VAL A 107 11.38 -5.94 4.60
C VAL A 107 11.45 -6.04 3.09
N LEU A 108 11.81 -4.96 2.37
CA LEU A 108 12.04 -5.01 0.92
C LEU A 108 13.20 -5.95 0.52
N GLY A 109 14.06 -6.33 1.46
CA GLY A 109 15.12 -7.32 1.25
C GLY A 109 14.67 -8.77 1.45
N LEU A 110 13.44 -9.01 1.90
CA LEU A 110 12.92 -10.36 2.16
C LEU A 110 12.64 -11.11 0.87
N THR A 111 12.88 -12.41 0.92
CA THR A 111 12.72 -13.36 -0.18
C THR A 111 11.84 -14.55 0.25
N ALA A 112 11.57 -15.48 -0.68
CA ALA A 112 10.85 -16.70 -0.33
C ALA A 112 11.58 -17.56 0.72
N ASP A 113 12.92 -17.49 0.77
CA ASP A 113 13.75 -18.24 1.71
C ASP A 113 13.61 -17.71 3.16
N ASP A 114 13.13 -16.49 3.34
CA ASP A 114 12.95 -15.85 4.65
C ASP A 114 11.65 -16.25 5.35
N ARG A 115 10.86 -17.17 4.77
CA ARG A 115 9.57 -17.63 5.30
C ARG A 115 9.61 -17.96 6.80
N GLU A 116 10.64 -18.70 7.22
CA GLU A 116 10.83 -19.11 8.61
C GLU A 116 11.19 -17.93 9.52
N SER A 117 12.02 -17.01 9.04
CA SER A 117 12.37 -15.78 9.77
C SER A 117 11.12 -14.92 9.97
N VAL A 118 10.35 -14.68 8.91
CA VAL A 118 9.11 -13.89 8.98
C VAL A 118 8.09 -14.55 9.91
N ARG A 119 7.99 -15.89 9.91
CA ARG A 119 7.15 -16.61 10.86
C ARG A 119 7.56 -16.39 12.30
N ASN A 120 8.86 -16.49 12.59
CA ASN A 120 9.34 -16.29 13.96
C ASN A 120 9.08 -14.86 14.44
N VAL A 121 9.31 -13.85 13.59
CA VAL A 121 8.97 -12.46 13.92
C VAL A 121 7.47 -12.31 14.20
N ALA A 122 6.62 -12.84 13.32
CA ALA A 122 5.18 -12.75 13.46
C ALA A 122 4.66 -13.44 14.74
N GLU A 123 5.06 -14.68 14.97
CA GLU A 123 4.47 -15.52 16.01
C GLU A 123 5.13 -15.35 17.38
N LEU A 124 6.46 -15.19 17.42
CA LEU A 124 7.22 -15.16 18.68
C LEU A 124 7.44 -13.75 19.20
N GLU A 125 7.71 -12.79 18.31
CA GLU A 125 8.03 -11.42 18.70
C GLU A 125 6.78 -10.54 18.75
N LEU A 126 5.86 -10.71 17.80
CA LEU A 126 4.70 -9.82 17.63
C LEU A 126 3.37 -10.46 18.04
N GLY A 127 3.33 -11.78 18.24
CA GLY A 127 2.18 -12.49 18.81
C GLY A 127 0.97 -12.63 17.87
N PHE A 128 1.16 -12.58 16.55
CA PHE A 128 0.11 -12.83 15.57
C PHE A 128 0.42 -14.02 14.65
N HIS A 129 -0.63 -14.62 14.10
CA HIS A 129 -0.53 -15.76 13.19
C HIS A 129 -0.98 -15.35 11.78
N PHE A 130 -0.10 -15.56 10.80
CA PHE A 130 -0.42 -15.44 9.38
C PHE A 130 -0.65 -16.81 8.74
N ASN A 131 -1.35 -16.83 7.60
CA ASN A 131 -1.44 -18.02 6.77
C ASN A 131 -0.15 -18.22 5.96
N PHE A 132 0.85 -18.88 6.56
CA PHE A 132 2.11 -19.22 5.89
C PHE A 132 2.00 -20.35 4.86
N ALA A 133 0.81 -20.94 4.65
CA ALA A 133 0.60 -21.88 3.54
C ALA A 133 0.51 -21.16 2.19
N ALA A 134 0.12 -19.89 2.19
CA ALA A 134 0.06 -19.03 1.02
C ALA A 134 1.39 -18.30 0.72
N PHE A 135 2.34 -18.33 1.66
CA PHE A 135 3.64 -17.69 1.48
C PHE A 135 4.36 -18.21 0.23
N ALA A 136 5.00 -17.30 -0.50
CA ALA A 136 5.63 -17.55 -1.78
C ALA A 136 6.65 -18.70 -1.69
N LYS A 137 6.60 -19.59 -2.68
CA LYS A 137 7.56 -20.71 -2.81
C LYS A 137 8.85 -20.29 -3.53
N GLU A 138 8.76 -19.23 -4.31
CA GLU A 138 9.85 -18.63 -5.09
C GLU A 138 9.74 -17.12 -4.92
N THR A 139 10.88 -16.42 -4.91
CA THR A 139 10.90 -14.96 -4.74
C THR A 139 10.25 -14.29 -5.94
N PRO A 140 9.19 -13.48 -5.74
CA PRO A 140 8.55 -12.77 -6.84
C PRO A 140 9.52 -11.78 -7.51
N ASP A 141 9.48 -11.68 -8.84
CA ASP A 141 10.35 -10.77 -9.59
C ASP A 141 10.00 -9.28 -9.40
N ALA A 142 8.78 -8.99 -8.94
CA ALA A 142 8.28 -7.64 -8.73
C ALA A 142 7.18 -7.58 -7.67
N ILE A 143 6.97 -6.39 -7.08
CA ILE A 143 5.86 -6.09 -6.18
C ILE A 143 4.52 -6.18 -6.95
N SER A 144 3.56 -6.92 -6.41
CA SER A 144 2.16 -6.84 -6.82
C SER A 144 1.41 -5.85 -5.95
N TYR A 145 0.42 -5.15 -6.49
CA TYR A 145 -0.51 -4.26 -5.76
C TYR A 145 -1.95 -4.76 -5.83
N ARG A 146 -2.12 -6.05 -6.18
CA ARG A 146 -3.42 -6.70 -6.33
C ARG A 146 -3.36 -8.05 -5.64
N TRP A 147 -4.16 -8.19 -4.60
CA TRP A 147 -4.24 -9.40 -3.79
C TRP A 147 -5.68 -9.61 -3.33
N PRO A 148 -6.12 -10.86 -3.12
CA PRO A 148 -7.38 -11.12 -2.43
C PRO A 148 -7.30 -10.62 -0.98
N GLU A 149 -8.42 -10.13 -0.43
CA GLU A 149 -8.49 -9.68 0.96
C GLU A 149 -8.27 -10.84 1.94
N HIS A 150 -8.70 -12.06 1.59
CA HIS A 150 -8.59 -13.27 2.42
C HIS A 150 -8.38 -14.54 1.55
N ILE A 151 -7.71 -15.55 2.12
CA ILE A 151 -7.54 -16.90 1.56
C ILE A 151 -8.10 -17.93 2.53
#